data_AF-A0A2A4SVV4-F1
#
_entry.id   AF-A0A2A4SVV4-F1
#
_cell.length_a   1.000
_cell.length_b   1.000
_cell.length_c   1.000
_cell.angle_alpha   90.00
_cell.angle_beta   90.00
_cell.angle_gamma   90.00
#
_symmetry.space_group_name_H-M   'P 1'
#
loop_
_entity.id
_entity.type
_entity.pdbx_description
1 polymer ?
#
loop_
_entity_poly.entity_id
_entity_poly.type
_entity_poly.pdbx_seq_one_letter_code
_entity_poly.pdbx_strand_id
1 'polypeptide(L)'
;MSSSVFAAKKKGKDLYKLLNCESCHGKDGKGIIYTRDKKYRKDKKDKVTGVLHKKGEIKNKKGETKKMFVTYPKLAGQNKMYLYNQMKDIFSGKRTNALSTSMYDSVIKAGLLERNNIKDKDLKRIAKYLSKVK
;
A
#
# COMPACT_ATOMS: atom_id res chain seq x y z
N MET A 1 14.62 -9.38 39.08
CA MET A 1 15.36 -9.01 37.84
C MET A 1 14.34 -8.72 36.74
N SER A 2 13.85 -7.47 36.67
CA SER A 2 12.89 -7.07 35.63
C SER A 2 13.66 -6.69 34.38
N SER A 3 13.84 -7.63 33.46
CA SER A 3 14.46 -7.38 32.17
C SER A 3 13.54 -6.48 31.36
N SER A 4 13.82 -5.18 31.39
CA SER A 4 13.24 -4.18 30.49
C SER A 4 13.70 -4.50 29.07
N VAL A 5 12.97 -5.40 28.41
CA VAL A 5 13.13 -5.66 26.98
C VAL A 5 12.63 -4.42 26.25
N PHE A 6 13.54 -3.53 25.88
CA PHE A 6 13.26 -2.43 24.97
C PHE A 6 12.67 -3.02 23.67
N ALA A 7 11.35 -2.97 23.53
CA ALA A 7 10.68 -3.35 22.30
C ALA A 7 11.24 -2.49 21.16
N ALA A 8 12.10 -3.07 20.33
CA ALA A 8 12.76 -2.39 19.23
C ALA A 8 11.70 -1.67 18.38
N LYS A 9 11.86 -0.37 18.17
CA LYS A 9 10.92 0.44 17.40
C LYS A 9 10.88 -0.08 15.96
N LYS A 10 9.80 -0.79 15.58
CA LYS A 10 9.59 -1.28 14.21
C LYS A 10 9.64 -0.11 13.21
N LYS A 11 10.41 -0.24 12.12
CA LYS A 11 10.51 0.82 11.10
C LYS A 11 9.22 0.86 10.26
N GLY A 12 8.89 2.03 9.69
CA GLY A 12 7.66 2.21 8.90
C GLY A 12 7.55 1.25 7.70
N LYS A 13 8.67 0.92 7.05
CA LYS A 13 8.73 -0.07 5.97
C LYS A 13 8.41 -1.49 6.46
N ASP A 14 8.95 -1.87 7.61
CA ASP A 14 8.75 -3.20 8.17
C ASP A 14 7.29 -3.36 8.62
N LEU A 15 6.71 -2.31 9.21
CA LEU A 15 5.30 -2.26 9.57
C LEU A 15 4.38 -2.39 8.35
N TYR A 16 4.70 -1.72 7.24
CA TYR A 16 3.95 -1.81 6.00
C TYR A 16 3.91 -3.25 5.43
N LYS A 17 5.04 -3.96 5.52
CA LYS A 17 5.14 -5.37 5.14
C LYS A 17 4.42 -6.29 6.13
N LEU A 18 4.60 -6.04 7.42
CA LEU A 18 4.01 -6.82 8.50
C LEU A 18 2.48 -6.82 8.46
N LEU A 19 1.89 -5.68 8.06
CA LEU A 19 0.45 -5.53 7.86
C LEU A 19 -0.02 -5.97 6.46
N ASN A 20 0.82 -6.69 5.73
CA ASN A 20 0.54 -7.23 4.40
C ASN A 20 0.00 -6.19 3.39
N CYS A 21 0.34 -4.91 3.57
CA CYS A 21 -0.20 -3.83 2.75
C CYS A 21 0.29 -3.91 1.29
N GLU A 22 1.44 -4.55 1.07
CA GLU A 22 2.03 -4.79 -0.25
C GLU A 22 1.13 -5.60 -1.18
N SER A 23 0.28 -6.49 -0.62
CA SER A 23 -0.61 -7.35 -1.41
C SER A 23 -1.65 -6.57 -2.22
N CYS A 24 -2.07 -5.39 -1.73
CA CYS A 24 -3.04 -4.53 -2.39
C CYS A 24 -2.38 -3.27 -2.97
N HIS A 25 -1.50 -2.60 -2.22
CA HIS A 25 -0.94 -1.31 -2.60
C HIS A 25 0.42 -1.42 -3.29
N GLY A 26 0.90 -2.65 -3.56
CA GLY A 26 2.18 -2.91 -4.21
C GLY A 26 3.38 -2.60 -3.31
N LYS A 27 4.57 -2.92 -3.83
CA LYS A 27 5.85 -2.70 -3.13
C LYS A 27 6.05 -1.22 -2.82
N ASP A 28 6.37 -0.92 -1.56
CA ASP A 28 6.54 0.45 -1.03
C ASP A 28 5.33 1.39 -1.32
N GLY A 29 4.12 0.87 -1.54
CA GLY A 29 2.90 1.66 -1.78
C GLY A 29 2.79 2.23 -3.20
N LYS A 30 3.56 1.72 -4.17
CA LYS A 30 3.62 2.25 -5.54
C LYS A 30 2.43 1.89 -6.42
N GLY A 31 1.48 1.10 -5.92
CA GLY A 31 0.36 0.53 -6.66
C GLY A 31 0.74 -0.77 -7.36
N ILE A 32 -0.28 -1.56 -7.72
CA ILE A 32 -0.12 -2.74 -8.58
C ILE A 32 -0.67 -2.40 -9.96
N ILE A 33 0.14 -2.62 -10.98
CA ILE A 33 -0.21 -2.39 -12.38
C ILE A 33 -0.60 -3.74 -12.99
N TYR A 34 -1.87 -3.92 -13.31
CA TYR A 34 -2.33 -5.10 -14.05
C TYR A 34 -2.54 -4.73 -15.53
N THR A 35 -1.80 -5.37 -16.43
CA THR A 35 -2.05 -5.29 -17.87
C THR A 35 -3.08 -6.36 -18.26
N ARG A 36 -4.22 -5.93 -18.82
CA ARG A 36 -5.37 -6.79 -19.17
C ARG A 36 -5.17 -7.58 -20.47
N ASP A 37 -3.95 -7.99 -20.79
CA ASP A 37 -3.67 -8.82 -21.98
C ASP A 37 -3.45 -10.28 -21.57
N LYS A 38 -4.38 -11.16 -21.95
CA LYS A 38 -4.24 -12.61 -21.74
C LYS A 38 -2.99 -13.18 -22.44
N LYS A 39 -2.52 -12.55 -23.52
CA LYS A 39 -1.29 -12.94 -24.25
C LYS A 39 -0.04 -12.73 -23.38
N TYR A 40 0.05 -11.58 -22.70
CA TYR A 40 1.16 -11.19 -21.81
C TYR A 40 1.32 -12.08 -20.56
N ARG A 41 0.27 -12.80 -20.18
CA ARG A 41 0.30 -13.70 -19.00
C ARG A 41 1.05 -15.01 -19.30
N LYS A 42 1.23 -15.37 -20.57
CA LYS A 42 1.94 -16.59 -21.01
C LYS A 42 3.43 -16.32 -21.22
N ASP A 43 3.78 -15.08 -21.50
CA ASP A 43 5.14 -14.63 -21.83
C ASP A 43 5.89 -14.26 -20.54
N LYS A 44 6.15 -15.25 -19.68
CA LYS A 44 7.10 -15.15 -18.56
C LYS A 44 8.47 -14.69 -19.11
N LYS A 45 8.74 -13.38 -19.17
CA LYS A 45 10.07 -12.73 -19.04
C LYS A 45 10.14 -11.25 -19.47
N ASP A 46 9.11 -10.67 -20.08
CA ASP A 46 9.19 -9.28 -20.51
C ASP A 46 8.61 -8.32 -19.46
N LYS A 47 9.53 -7.88 -18.61
CA LYS A 47 9.47 -6.73 -17.69
C LYS A 47 8.47 -5.66 -18.17
N VAL A 48 7.26 -5.66 -17.61
CA VAL A 48 6.43 -4.44 -17.55
C VAL A 48 7.07 -3.51 -16.51
N THR A 49 8.25 -3.00 -16.81
CA THR A 49 8.89 -1.89 -16.09
C THR A 49 8.41 -0.60 -16.72
N GLY A 50 7.12 -0.30 -16.59
CA GLY A 50 6.55 0.95 -17.06
C GLY A 50 6.36 1.89 -15.87
N VAL A 51 7.26 2.86 -15.71
CA VAL A 51 7.07 3.99 -14.79
C VAL A 51 5.74 4.66 -15.14
N LEU A 52 4.89 4.96 -14.13
CA LEU A 52 3.68 5.76 -14.34
C LEU A 52 4.05 7.08 -15.02
N HIS A 53 3.61 7.30 -16.26
CA HIS A 53 3.66 8.63 -16.85
C HIS A 53 2.53 9.50 -16.25
N LYS A 54 2.75 10.82 -16.29
CA LYS A 54 2.15 11.94 -15.54
C LYS A 54 0.59 12.04 -15.48
N LYS A 55 -0.16 11.05 -15.99
CA LYS A 55 -1.64 10.96 -15.95
C LYS A 55 -2.20 9.52 -15.81
N GLY A 56 -1.41 8.55 -15.31
CA GLY A 56 -1.91 7.17 -15.11
C GLY A 56 -1.96 6.32 -16.38
N GLU A 57 -1.25 6.75 -17.44
CA GLU A 57 -1.12 6.03 -18.70
C GLU A 57 0.26 5.38 -18.79
N ILE A 58 0.32 4.15 -19.32
CA ILE A 58 1.56 3.52 -19.78
C ILE A 58 1.48 3.48 -21.30
N LYS A 59 2.47 4.07 -21.97
CA LYS A 59 2.67 3.90 -23.40
C LYS A 59 3.45 2.61 -23.65
N ASN A 60 2.96 1.75 -24.53
CA ASN A 60 3.79 0.65 -25.04
C ASN A 60 4.85 1.19 -26.01
N LYS A 61 5.77 0.34 -26.48
CA LYS A 61 6.80 0.70 -27.48
C LYS A 61 6.23 1.25 -28.80
N LYS A 62 4.92 1.11 -29.03
CA LYS A 62 4.19 1.60 -30.21
C LYS A 62 3.41 2.90 -29.95
N GLY A 63 3.51 3.47 -28.76
CA GLY A 63 2.85 4.74 -28.41
C GLY A 63 1.36 4.62 -28.04
N GLU A 64 0.79 3.41 -28.00
CA GLU A 64 -0.62 3.20 -27.65
C GLU A 64 -0.84 3.45 -26.16
N THR A 65 -1.80 4.32 -25.85
CA THR A 65 -2.21 4.63 -24.48
C THR A 65 -3.18 3.57 -23.96
N LYS A 66 -2.71 2.67 -23.08
CA LYS A 66 -3.60 1.69 -22.43
C LYS A 66 -4.13 2.21 -21.09
N LYS A 67 -5.46 2.26 -20.96
CA LYS A 67 -6.16 2.63 -19.72
C LYS A 67 -5.91 1.56 -18.66
N MET A 68 -5.11 1.92 -17.67
CA MET A 68 -4.80 1.07 -16.53
C MET A 68 -5.98 1.07 -15.55
N PHE A 69 -6.37 -0.11 -15.08
CA PHE A 69 -7.26 -0.23 -13.93
C PHE A 69 -6.38 -0.37 -12.69
N VAL A 70 -6.24 0.73 -11.94
CA VAL A 70 -5.63 0.71 -10.62
C VAL A 70 -6.72 0.28 -9.63
N THR A 71 -6.74 -1.00 -9.26
CA THR A 71 -7.76 -1.54 -8.34
C THR A 71 -7.62 -0.97 -6.92
N TYR A 72 -6.39 -0.62 -6.52
CA TYR A 72 -6.07 -0.08 -5.19
C TYR A 72 -5.19 1.16 -5.30
N PRO A 73 -5.45 2.22 -4.49
CA PRO A 73 -4.79 3.51 -4.66
C PRO A 73 -3.28 3.46 -4.41
N LYS A 74 -2.53 4.30 -5.14
CA LYS A 74 -1.10 4.56 -4.90
C LYS A 74 -0.93 5.38 -3.62
N LEU A 75 -0.07 4.90 -2.71
CA LEU A 75 0.22 5.54 -1.42
C LEU A 75 1.59 6.22 -1.38
N ALA A 76 2.53 5.77 -2.21
CA ALA A 76 3.89 6.31 -2.28
C ALA A 76 3.88 7.81 -2.65
N GLY A 77 4.54 8.61 -1.83
CA GLY A 77 4.70 10.06 -2.02
C GLY A 77 3.48 10.90 -1.61
N GLN A 78 2.44 10.28 -1.05
CA GLN A 78 1.29 11.03 -0.54
C GLN A 78 1.60 11.81 0.75
N ASN A 79 0.80 12.83 1.04
CA ASN A 79 0.98 13.64 2.23
C ASN A 79 0.89 12.76 3.50
N LYS A 80 1.86 12.92 4.41
CA LYS A 80 1.97 12.14 5.63
C LYS A 80 0.71 12.24 6.51
N MET A 81 0.20 13.45 6.72
CA MET A 81 -0.97 13.66 7.59
C MET A 81 -2.23 13.08 6.96
N TYR A 82 -2.37 13.24 5.65
CA TYR A 82 -3.46 12.59 4.91
C TYR A 82 -3.42 11.07 5.07
N LEU A 83 -2.28 10.43 4.79
CA LEU A 83 -2.13 8.97 4.94
C LEU A 83 -2.45 8.49 6.35
N TYR A 84 -1.96 9.20 7.38
CA TYR A 84 -2.23 8.86 8.77
C TYR A 84 -3.72 8.97 9.13
N ASN A 85 -4.37 10.08 8.77
CA ASN A 85 -5.79 10.29 9.03
C ASN A 85 -6.64 9.24 8.29
N GLN A 86 -6.31 8.93 7.04
CA GLN A 86 -7.02 7.90 6.28
C GLN A 86 -6.92 6.52 6.93
N MET A 87 -5.71 6.10 7.35
CA MET A 87 -5.55 4.85 8.09
C MET A 87 -6.40 4.87 9.38
N LYS A 88 -6.35 5.96 10.13
CA LYS A 88 -7.10 6.09 11.38
C LYS A 88 -8.62 6.05 11.17
N ASP A 89 -9.14 6.77 10.19
CA ASP A 89 -10.57 6.84 9.91
C ASP A 89 -11.11 5.52 9.39
N ILE A 90 -10.35 4.80 8.55
CA ILE A 90 -10.71 3.47 8.08
C ILE A 90 -10.68 2.48 9.25
N PHE A 91 -9.57 2.42 10.00
CA PHE A 91 -9.38 1.43 11.07
C PHE A 91 -10.29 1.64 12.28
N SER A 92 -10.76 2.87 12.51
CA SER A 92 -11.77 3.18 13.53
C SER A 92 -13.21 3.02 13.04
N GLY A 93 -13.42 2.70 11.76
CA GLY A 93 -14.76 2.56 11.17
C GLY A 93 -15.46 3.89 10.88
N LYS A 94 -14.78 5.04 10.99
CA LYS A 94 -15.33 6.35 10.58
C LYS A 94 -15.49 6.48 9.06
N ARG A 95 -14.64 5.80 8.30
CA ARG A 95 -14.70 5.73 6.83
C ARG A 95 -15.14 4.34 6.39
N THR A 96 -16.32 4.26 5.78
CA THR A 96 -17.02 2.99 5.45
C THR A 96 -17.49 2.90 4.00
N ASN A 97 -16.86 3.64 3.09
CA ASN A 97 -17.17 3.53 1.66
C ASN A 97 -16.70 2.18 1.08
N ALA A 98 -17.26 1.78 -0.07
CA ALA A 98 -17.05 0.44 -0.65
C ALA A 98 -15.56 0.05 -0.80
N LEU A 99 -14.68 1.00 -1.14
CA LEU A 99 -13.24 0.73 -1.29
C LEU A 99 -12.49 0.67 0.05
N SER A 100 -12.95 1.37 1.08
CA SER A 100 -12.37 1.29 2.43
C SER A 100 -12.73 0.00 3.17
N THR A 101 -13.86 -0.63 2.84
CA THR A 101 -14.29 -1.90 3.46
C THR A 101 -13.26 -3.00 3.23
N SER A 102 -12.70 -3.12 2.02
CA SER A 102 -11.65 -4.11 1.74
C SER A 102 -10.39 -3.91 2.58
N MET A 103 -10.01 -2.65 2.84
CA MET A 103 -8.87 -2.31 3.70
C MET A 103 -9.18 -2.60 5.17
N TYR A 104 -10.39 -2.28 5.63
CA TYR A 104 -10.84 -2.61 6.98
C TYR A 104 -10.81 -4.12 7.22
N ASP A 105 -11.39 -4.91 6.30
CA ASP A 105 -11.47 -6.36 6.45
C ASP A 105 -10.08 -7.00 6.45
N SER A 106 -9.20 -6.55 5.55
CA SER A 106 -7.85 -7.11 5.39
C SER A 106 -6.91 -6.79 6.56
N VAL A 107 -7.16 -5.72 7.31
CA VAL A 107 -6.26 -5.25 8.39
C VAL A 107 -6.89 -5.43 9.78
N ILE A 108 -8.16 -5.05 9.93
CA ILE A 108 -8.89 -5.06 11.21
C ILE A 108 -9.56 -6.41 11.44
N LYS A 109 -10.45 -6.86 10.53
CA LYS A 109 -11.12 -8.17 10.73
C LYS A 109 -10.13 -9.33 10.71
N ALA A 110 -9.06 -9.23 9.93
CA ALA A 110 -7.95 -10.18 9.97
C ALA A 110 -7.09 -10.08 11.25
N GLY A 111 -7.39 -9.17 12.19
CA GLY A 111 -6.70 -9.00 13.45
C GLY A 111 -5.23 -8.56 13.33
N LEU A 112 -4.81 -7.96 12.20
CA LEU A 112 -3.40 -7.64 11.97
C LEU A 112 -2.89 -6.53 12.90
N LEU A 113 -3.74 -5.59 13.31
CA LEU A 113 -3.32 -4.56 14.27
C LEU A 113 -3.06 -5.16 15.66
N GLU A 114 -4.00 -5.96 16.16
CA GLU A 114 -3.93 -6.57 17.50
C GLU A 114 -2.81 -7.59 17.61
N ARG A 115 -2.76 -8.56 16.67
CA ARG A 115 -1.73 -9.61 16.65
C ARG A 115 -0.31 -9.07 16.55
N ASN A 116 -0.12 -7.89 15.96
CA ASN A 116 1.19 -7.25 15.81
C ASN A 116 1.47 -6.13 16.83
N ASN A 117 0.55 -5.90 17.78
CA ASN A 117 0.61 -4.82 18.78
C ASN A 117 0.86 -3.45 18.14
N ILE A 118 0.09 -3.12 17.10
CA ILE A 118 0.20 -1.87 16.36
C ILE A 118 -0.53 -0.76 17.10
N LYS A 119 0.17 0.35 17.36
CA LYS A 119 -0.39 1.53 18.03
C LYS A 119 -0.41 2.74 17.09
N ASP A 120 -1.03 3.83 17.53
CA ASP A 120 -1.11 5.09 16.78
C ASP A 120 0.26 5.59 16.27
N LYS A 121 1.29 5.45 17.11
CA LYS A 121 2.68 5.77 16.76
C LYS A 121 3.22 4.97 15.57
N ASP A 122 2.75 3.74 15.38
CA ASP A 122 3.15 2.86 14.28
C ASP A 122 2.45 3.25 12.99
N LEU A 123 1.17 3.64 13.04
CA LEU A 123 0.46 4.22 11.90
C LEU A 123 1.15 5.50 11.40
N LYS A 124 1.57 6.37 12.33
CA LYS A 124 2.38 7.56 12.00
C LYS A 124 3.72 7.22 11.36
N ARG A 125 4.34 6.08 11.73
CA ARG A 125 5.60 5.60 11.11
C ARG A 125 5.38 5.09 9.70
N ILE A 126 4.32 4.33 9.46
CA ILE A 126 3.92 3.87 8.12
C ILE A 126 3.69 5.10 7.23
N ALA A 127 2.88 6.06 7.68
CA ALA A 127 2.60 7.29 6.94
C ALA A 127 3.87 8.10 6.65
N LYS A 128 4.76 8.25 7.64
CA LYS A 128 6.05 8.95 7.46
C LYS A 128 6.91 8.25 6.40
N TYR A 129 6.96 6.93 6.42
CA TYR A 129 7.72 6.15 5.45
C TYR A 129 7.13 6.34 4.04
N LEU A 130 5.83 6.09 3.84
CA LEU A 130 5.17 6.20 2.53
C LEU A 130 5.29 7.61 1.93
N SER A 131 5.19 8.66 2.75
CA SER A 131 5.35 10.05 2.28
C SER A 131 6.73 10.38 1.71
N LYS A 132 7.75 9.59 2.06
CA LYS A 132 9.12 9.75 1.58
C LYS A 132 9.46 8.85 0.39
N VAL A 133 8.58 7.91 0.05
CA VAL A 133 8.79 7.04 -1.11
C VAL A 133 8.53 7.84 -2.39
N LYS A 134 9.49 7.80 -3.32
CA LYS A 134 9.38 8.37 -4.67
C LYS A 134 9.06 7.28 -5.69
#